data_AF-A0A8W8JZV9-F1
#
_entry.id   AF-A0A8W8JZV9-F1
#
_cell.length_a   1.000
_cell.length_b   1.000
_cell.length_c   1.000
_cell.angle_alpha   90.00
_cell.angle_beta   90.00
_cell.angle_gamma   90.00
#
_symmetry.space_group_name_H-M   'P 1'
#
loop_
_entity.id
_entity.type
_entity.pdbx_description
1 polymer ?
#
loop_
_entity_poly.entity_id
_entity_poly.type
_entity_poly.pdbx_seq_one_letter_code
_entity_poly.pdbx_strand_id
1 'polypeptide(L)'
;MAEIEPERAPVKFSNYTENNLKKRTSIQTRRAYLPPEDVEGKVHRIVKEVYGKTADVQNIDLDEDRRKKFTVLTKMMKEFDHFIPNTELHDMKTIDQAVNFFLAEVRDTTCLEDLTKLDLPKNLHINTEYLRYDRENNPLWPGKDAFPGQQTRACSAKFARKYNVVDKSKDKYIFNLNRKTFFEEQTELAEIIKKEIYRK
;
A
#
# COMPACT_ATOMS: atom_id res chain seq x y z
N MET A 1 -22.52 40.68 -28.59
CA MET A 1 -21.90 39.37 -28.84
C MET A 1 -21.17 38.99 -27.56
N ALA A 2 -21.71 38.04 -26.78
CA ALA A 2 -21.08 37.60 -25.54
C ALA A 2 -20.12 36.46 -25.86
N GLU A 3 -18.84 36.66 -25.53
CA GLU A 3 -17.78 35.67 -25.71
C GLU A 3 -18.01 34.51 -24.73
N ILE A 4 -18.29 33.33 -25.28
CA ILE A 4 -18.41 32.08 -24.53
C ILE A 4 -16.98 31.60 -24.31
N GLU A 5 -16.46 31.72 -23.09
CA GLU A 5 -15.18 31.11 -22.72
C GLU A 5 -15.25 29.59 -22.98
N PRO A 6 -14.19 28.98 -23.56
CA PRO A 6 -14.18 27.55 -23.79
C PRO A 6 -14.16 26.82 -22.44
N GLU A 7 -15.19 26.01 -22.20
CA GLU A 7 -15.35 25.16 -21.03
C GLU A 7 -14.04 24.36 -20.80
N ARG A 8 -13.31 24.70 -19.74
CA ARG A 8 -12.12 23.94 -19.33
C ARG A 8 -12.60 22.53 -18.97
N ALA A 9 -12.38 21.57 -19.88
CA ALA A 9 -12.63 20.17 -19.61
C ALA A 9 -11.98 19.80 -18.26
N PRO A 10 -12.74 19.24 -17.31
CA PRO A 10 -12.19 18.89 -16.01
C PRO A 10 -11.02 17.95 -16.22
N VAL A 11 -9.89 18.27 -15.59
CA VAL A 11 -8.77 17.34 -15.48
C VAL A 11 -9.35 16.08 -14.85
N LYS A 12 -9.36 14.98 -15.60
CA LYS A 12 -9.90 13.69 -15.13
C LYS A 12 -8.95 13.17 -14.05
N PHE A 13 -9.13 13.62 -12.81
CA PHE A 13 -8.27 13.27 -11.67
C PHE A 13 -8.39 11.81 -11.23
N SER A 14 -9.34 11.06 -11.79
CA SER A 14 -9.49 9.65 -11.47
C SER A 14 -10.53 9.00 -12.37
N ASN A 15 -10.24 7.78 -12.78
CA ASN A 15 -11.20 6.90 -13.45
C ASN A 15 -12.24 6.36 -12.44
N TYR A 16 -12.91 7.21 -11.65
CA TYR A 16 -14.04 6.78 -10.80
C TYR A 16 -15.30 6.65 -11.66
N THR A 17 -15.41 5.56 -12.42
CA THR A 17 -16.69 5.13 -12.99
C THR A 17 -17.64 4.67 -11.88
N GLU A 18 -18.98 4.71 -12.08
CA GLU A 18 -19.95 4.15 -11.11
C GLU A 18 -19.62 2.71 -10.71
N ASN A 19 -19.05 1.96 -11.65
CA ASN A 19 -18.57 0.60 -11.42
C ASN A 19 -17.45 0.54 -10.38
N ASN A 20 -16.56 1.53 -10.29
CA ASN A 20 -15.51 1.58 -9.27
C ASN A 20 -16.07 1.90 -7.87
N LEU A 21 -17.10 2.75 -7.77
CA LEU A 21 -17.82 3.00 -6.52
C LEU A 21 -18.54 1.72 -6.03
N LYS A 22 -19.18 0.99 -6.95
CA LYS A 22 -19.86 -0.29 -6.68
C LYS A 22 -18.88 -1.41 -6.36
N LYS A 23 -17.71 -1.45 -7.01
CA LYS A 23 -16.73 -2.55 -6.89
C LYS A 23 -16.19 -2.73 -5.48
N ARG A 24 -16.30 -1.74 -4.58
CA ARG A 24 -15.78 -1.82 -3.19
C ARG A 24 -14.30 -2.28 -3.11
N THR A 25 -13.58 -2.24 -4.23
CA THR A 25 -12.18 -2.67 -4.36
C THR A 25 -11.31 -1.60 -3.72
N SER A 26 -10.37 -2.03 -2.89
CA SER A 26 -9.55 -1.12 -2.09
C SER A 26 -8.83 -0.11 -2.98
N ILE A 27 -8.67 1.11 -2.48
CA ILE A 27 -7.71 2.08 -3.01
C ILE A 27 -6.37 1.34 -3.15
N GLN A 28 -5.95 1.09 -4.38
CA GLN A 28 -4.60 0.62 -4.64
C GLN A 28 -3.65 1.76 -4.29
N THR A 29 -2.73 1.49 -3.38
CA THR A 29 -1.80 2.50 -2.86
C THR A 29 -0.72 2.85 -3.87
N ARG A 30 -0.45 1.96 -4.82
CA ARG A 30 0.50 2.14 -5.92
C ARG A 30 -0.11 1.54 -7.19
N ARG A 31 0.09 2.22 -8.32
CA ARG A 31 -0.37 1.77 -9.64
C ARG A 31 0.82 1.18 -10.38
N ALA A 32 0.68 -0.04 -10.89
CA ALA A 32 1.71 -0.63 -11.73
C ALA A 32 1.88 0.19 -13.02
N TYR A 33 3.12 0.37 -13.44
CA TYR A 33 3.49 1.00 -14.69
C TYR A 33 4.60 0.19 -15.37
N LEU A 34 4.34 -0.18 -16.62
CA LEU A 34 5.29 -0.86 -17.49
C LEU A 34 5.67 0.12 -18.61
N PRO A 35 6.95 0.49 -18.72
CA PRO A 35 7.40 1.42 -19.75
C PRO A 35 7.23 0.78 -21.13
N PRO A 36 6.67 1.49 -22.13
CA PRO A 36 6.70 1.02 -23.51
C PRO A 36 8.12 1.05 -24.08
N GLU A 37 8.41 0.24 -25.09
CA GLU A 37 9.76 0.18 -25.69
C GLU A 37 10.17 1.50 -26.38
N ASP A 38 9.18 2.25 -26.90
CA ASP A 38 9.38 3.52 -27.61
C ASP A 38 9.00 4.75 -26.74
N VAL A 39 9.47 4.82 -25.49
CA VAL A 39 9.27 6.02 -24.63
C VAL A 39 9.92 7.24 -25.25
N GLU A 40 11.19 7.13 -25.66
CA GLU A 40 11.98 8.24 -26.19
C GLU A 40 11.35 8.84 -27.46
N GLY A 41 10.99 8.00 -28.44
CA GLY A 41 10.39 8.48 -29.69
C GLY A 41 9.06 9.19 -29.47
N LYS A 42 8.22 8.67 -28.57
CA LYS A 42 6.96 9.31 -28.17
C LYS A 42 7.18 10.65 -27.47
N VAL A 43 8.13 10.71 -26.54
CA VAL A 43 8.50 11.96 -25.84
C VAL A 43 9.00 12.99 -26.85
N HIS A 44 9.91 12.61 -27.75
CA HIS A 44 10.43 13.50 -28.78
C HIS A 44 9.32 14.02 -29.71
N ARG A 45 8.34 13.20 -30.06
CA ARG A 45 7.17 13.60 -30.85
C ARG A 45 6.34 14.66 -30.12
N ILE A 46 6.07 14.46 -28.83
CA ILE A 46 5.30 15.41 -28.00
C ILE A 46 6.04 16.74 -27.87
N VAL A 47 7.35 16.71 -27.61
CA VAL A 47 8.14 17.94 -27.46
C VAL A 47 8.19 18.72 -28.77
N LYS A 48 8.41 18.05 -29.91
CA LYS A 48 8.38 18.70 -31.23
C LYS A 48 7.03 19.35 -31.55
N GLU A 49 5.93 18.79 -31.05
CA GLU A 49 4.60 19.37 -31.20
C GLU A 49 4.42 20.67 -30.39
N VAL A 50 5.03 20.76 -29.20
CA VAL A 50 4.86 21.91 -28.29
C VAL A 50 5.90 23.01 -28.52
N TYR A 51 7.17 22.64 -28.76
CA TYR A 51 8.29 23.57 -28.95
C TYR A 51 8.56 23.90 -30.43
N GLY A 52 8.03 23.11 -31.36
CA GLY A 52 8.23 23.28 -32.81
C GLY A 52 9.34 22.38 -33.37
N LYS A 53 9.36 22.25 -34.71
CA LYS A 53 10.16 21.26 -35.46
C LYS A 53 11.69 21.47 -35.40
N THR A 54 12.17 22.65 -34.97
CA THR A 54 13.57 23.06 -35.09
C THR A 54 14.36 23.03 -33.79
N ALA A 55 13.76 22.58 -32.68
CA ALA A 55 14.44 22.57 -31.39
C ALA A 55 15.20 21.25 -31.16
N ASP A 56 16.47 21.37 -30.75
CA ASP A 56 17.29 20.24 -30.30
C ASP A 56 16.70 19.68 -29.01
N VAL A 57 15.93 18.59 -29.14
CA VAL A 57 15.04 18.08 -28.09
C VAL A 57 15.78 17.73 -26.79
N GLN A 58 17.07 17.42 -26.85
CA GLN A 58 17.84 17.02 -25.67
C GLN A 58 18.33 18.22 -24.83
N ASN A 59 18.47 19.42 -25.43
CA ASN A 59 19.03 20.59 -24.76
C ASN A 59 17.98 21.61 -24.29
N ILE A 60 16.68 21.26 -24.35
CA ILE A 60 15.61 22.16 -23.92
C ILE A 60 15.48 22.09 -22.40
N ASP A 61 15.66 23.25 -21.75
CA ASP A 61 15.27 23.44 -20.37
C ASP A 61 13.75 23.68 -20.28
N LEU A 62 13.06 22.81 -19.54
CA LEU A 62 11.62 22.92 -19.30
C LEU A 62 11.32 24.04 -18.29
N ASP A 63 12.28 24.46 -17.47
CA ASP A 63 12.00 25.44 -16.41
C ASP A 63 11.90 26.89 -16.91
N GLU A 64 12.39 27.17 -18.12
CA GLU A 64 12.30 28.49 -18.78
C GLU A 64 10.84 28.94 -18.99
N ASP A 65 9.97 28.02 -19.43
CA ASP A 65 8.55 28.30 -19.67
C ASP A 65 7.65 27.27 -18.98
N ARG A 66 7.12 27.68 -17.82
CA ARG A 66 6.21 26.88 -17.00
C ARG A 66 4.96 26.43 -17.75
N ARG A 67 4.45 27.20 -18.72
CA ARG A 67 3.24 26.83 -19.48
C ARG A 67 3.54 25.71 -20.48
N LYS A 68 4.69 25.77 -21.15
CA LYS A 68 5.17 24.70 -22.03
C LYS A 68 5.49 23.43 -21.24
N LYS A 69 6.19 23.54 -20.11
CA LYS A 69 6.43 22.42 -19.19
C LYS A 69 5.13 21.74 -18.79
N PHE A 70 4.15 22.51 -18.32
CA PHE A 70 2.84 21.96 -17.96
C PHE A 70 2.16 21.22 -19.12
N THR A 71 2.20 21.80 -20.33
CA THR A 71 1.56 21.21 -21.51
C THR A 71 2.26 19.92 -21.95
N VAL A 72 3.60 19.90 -21.98
CA VAL A 72 4.40 18.72 -22.31
C VAL A 72 4.15 17.60 -21.31
N LEU A 73 4.29 17.86 -20.01
CA LEU A 73 4.10 16.84 -18.98
C LEU A 73 2.65 16.32 -18.97
N THR A 74 1.66 17.19 -19.16
CA THR A 74 0.25 16.77 -19.26
C THR A 74 0.01 15.85 -20.46
N LYS A 75 0.65 16.12 -21.61
CA LYS A 75 0.56 15.25 -22.78
C LYS A 75 1.26 13.91 -22.55
N MET A 76 2.44 13.91 -21.94
CA MET A 76 3.15 12.67 -21.58
C MET A 76 2.34 11.81 -20.62
N MET A 77 1.77 12.40 -19.57
CA MET A 77 0.92 11.68 -18.61
C MET A 77 -0.30 11.04 -19.26
N LYS A 78 -0.88 11.70 -20.28
CA LYS A 78 -2.00 11.16 -21.05
C LYS A 78 -1.59 10.02 -21.99
N GLU A 79 -0.42 10.14 -22.64
CA GLU A 79 0.10 9.14 -23.57
C GLU A 79 0.51 7.84 -22.85
N PHE A 80 1.14 7.96 -21.69
CA PHE A 80 1.63 6.82 -20.90
C PHE A 80 0.64 6.33 -19.83
N ASP A 81 -0.47 7.04 -19.61
CA ASP A 81 -1.43 6.81 -18.51
C ASP A 81 -0.73 6.65 -17.14
N HIS A 82 0.36 7.40 -16.96
CA HIS A 82 1.18 7.40 -15.75
C HIS A 82 1.29 8.81 -15.19
N PHE A 83 0.98 8.95 -13.90
CA PHE A 83 0.86 10.25 -13.24
C PHE A 83 2.18 10.62 -12.56
N ILE A 84 2.61 11.86 -12.77
CA ILE A 84 3.80 12.41 -12.13
C ILE A 84 3.41 13.00 -10.76
N PRO A 85 3.97 12.51 -9.64
CA PRO A 85 3.69 13.05 -8.32
C PRO A 85 4.29 14.46 -8.14
N ASN A 86 3.66 15.28 -7.30
CA ASN A 86 4.12 16.64 -7.01
C ASN A 86 5.56 16.68 -6.47
N THR A 87 5.98 15.62 -5.79
CA THR A 87 7.34 15.47 -5.26
C THR A 87 8.39 15.38 -6.35
N GLU A 88 8.07 14.92 -7.55
CA GLU A 88 9.06 14.72 -8.63
C GLU A 88 9.00 15.83 -9.70
N LEU A 89 7.94 16.67 -9.68
CA LEU A 89 7.80 17.78 -10.63
C LEU A 89 8.96 18.80 -10.57
N HIS A 90 9.57 18.96 -9.41
CA HIS A 90 10.70 19.87 -9.21
C HIS A 90 12.02 19.33 -9.78
N ASP A 91 12.15 18.00 -9.87
CA ASP A 91 13.31 17.32 -10.43
C ASP A 91 13.30 17.30 -11.97
N MET A 92 12.12 17.43 -12.58
CA MET A 92 11.96 17.47 -14.04
C MET A 92 12.28 18.85 -14.63
N LYS A 93 13.56 19.18 -14.74
CA LYS A 93 14.04 20.40 -15.39
C LYS A 93 14.37 20.17 -16.86
N THR A 94 14.93 19.01 -17.18
CA THR A 94 15.29 18.63 -18.55
C THR A 94 14.35 17.57 -19.10
N ILE A 95 14.29 17.44 -20.42
CA ILE A 95 13.52 16.36 -21.07
C ILE A 95 14.12 15.00 -20.75
N ASP A 96 15.45 14.91 -20.62
CA ASP A 96 16.12 13.67 -20.22
C ASP A 96 15.63 13.16 -18.87
N GLN A 97 15.49 14.04 -17.88
CA GLN A 97 14.90 13.69 -16.57
C GLN A 97 13.46 13.19 -16.70
N ALA A 98 12.65 13.80 -17.58
CA ALA A 98 11.30 13.33 -17.84
C ALA A 98 11.28 11.96 -18.53
N VAL A 99 12.19 11.71 -19.48
CA VAL A 99 12.35 10.40 -20.15
C VAL A 99 12.76 9.34 -19.14
N ASN A 100 13.77 9.61 -18.32
CA ASN A 100 14.24 8.70 -17.27
C ASN A 100 13.13 8.32 -16.28
N PHE A 101 12.23 9.26 -15.97
CA PHE A 101 11.06 8.98 -15.15
C PHE A 101 10.10 7.98 -15.81
N PHE A 102 9.76 8.17 -17.09
CA PHE A 102 8.86 7.25 -17.82
C PHE A 102 9.53 5.95 -18.28
N LEU A 103 10.86 5.85 -18.20
CA LEU A 103 11.57 4.58 -18.40
C LEU A 103 11.58 3.72 -17.13
N ALA A 104 11.40 4.32 -15.94
CA ALA A 104 11.40 3.60 -14.68
C ALA A 104 10.10 2.78 -14.52
N GLU A 105 10.23 1.46 -14.38
CA GLU A 105 9.11 0.59 -14.07
C GLU A 105 8.61 0.78 -12.64
N VAL A 106 7.28 0.70 -12.45
CA VAL A 106 6.66 0.74 -11.13
C VAL A 106 5.89 -0.55 -10.90
N ARG A 107 6.26 -1.29 -9.87
CA ARG A 107 5.57 -2.53 -9.46
C ARG A 107 4.50 -2.22 -8.42
N ASP A 108 3.33 -2.81 -8.58
CA ASP A 108 2.24 -2.76 -7.60
C ASP A 108 2.35 -3.85 -6.52
N THR A 109 3.19 -4.85 -6.77
CA THR A 109 3.37 -6.01 -5.91
C THR A 109 4.18 -5.69 -4.66
N THR A 110 3.84 -6.37 -3.58
CA THR A 110 4.62 -6.33 -2.34
C THR A 110 5.82 -7.27 -2.42
N CYS A 111 6.87 -7.00 -1.65
CA CYS A 111 8.04 -7.87 -1.62
C CYS A 111 7.70 -9.33 -1.27
N LEU A 112 6.67 -9.55 -0.43
CA LEU A 112 6.21 -10.89 -0.06
C LEU A 112 5.57 -11.61 -1.26
N GLU A 113 4.72 -10.92 -2.02
CA GLU A 113 4.13 -11.47 -3.24
C GLU A 113 5.19 -11.77 -4.30
N ASP A 114 6.21 -10.93 -4.43
CA ASP A 114 7.30 -11.18 -5.37
C ASP A 114 8.14 -12.39 -4.97
N LEU A 115 8.43 -12.57 -3.68
CA LEU A 115 9.14 -13.75 -3.18
C LEU A 115 8.38 -15.06 -3.48
N THR A 116 7.05 -15.03 -3.49
CA THR A 116 6.24 -16.23 -3.76
C THR A 116 6.26 -16.66 -5.22
N LYS A 117 6.63 -15.76 -6.14
CA LYS A 117 6.76 -16.06 -7.58
C LYS A 117 8.12 -16.66 -7.93
N LEU A 118 9.10 -16.56 -7.03
CA LEU A 118 10.44 -17.11 -7.23
C LEU A 118 10.45 -18.61 -6.91
N ASP A 119 11.37 -19.35 -7.53
CA ASP A 119 11.60 -20.75 -7.17
C ASP A 119 12.31 -20.83 -5.81
N LEU A 120 11.54 -21.04 -4.74
CA LEU A 120 12.08 -21.14 -3.40
C LEU A 120 12.82 -22.47 -3.19
N PRO A 121 13.91 -22.48 -2.41
CA PRO A 121 14.54 -23.71 -1.95
C PRO A 121 13.55 -24.62 -1.22
N LYS A 122 13.69 -25.94 -1.36
CA LYS A 122 12.76 -26.94 -0.79
C LYS A 122 12.60 -26.86 0.74
N ASN A 123 13.58 -26.28 1.43
CA ASN A 123 13.59 -26.11 2.88
C ASN A 123 13.00 -24.76 3.35
N LEU A 124 12.57 -23.89 2.43
CA LEU A 124 12.01 -22.59 2.74
C LEU A 124 10.51 -22.56 2.43
N HIS A 125 9.71 -22.48 3.48
CA HIS A 125 8.26 -22.30 3.38
C HIS A 125 7.88 -20.92 3.91
N ILE A 126 7.29 -20.08 3.06
CA ILE A 126 6.81 -18.75 3.45
C ILE A 126 5.29 -18.82 3.60
N ASN A 127 4.79 -18.42 4.78
CA ASN A 127 3.36 -18.24 4.96
C ASN A 127 2.95 -16.84 4.50
N THR A 128 2.17 -16.77 3.42
CA THR A 128 1.68 -15.51 2.85
C THR A 128 0.43 -15.01 3.54
N GLU A 129 -0.33 -15.93 4.15
CA GLU A 129 -1.55 -15.59 4.84
C GLU A 129 -1.22 -14.93 6.17
N TYR A 130 -1.94 -13.85 6.45
CA TYR A 130 -1.85 -13.21 7.75
C TYR A 130 -2.43 -14.14 8.80
N LEU A 131 -1.56 -14.81 9.56
CA LEU A 131 -1.98 -15.60 10.71
C LEU A 131 -2.24 -14.66 11.89
N ARG A 132 -3.44 -14.77 12.44
CA ARG A 132 -3.86 -14.00 13.59
C ARG A 132 -3.94 -14.88 14.83
N TYR A 133 -3.44 -14.37 15.95
CA TYR A 133 -3.66 -14.96 17.26
C TYR A 133 -5.08 -14.65 17.73
N ASP A 134 -6.01 -15.48 17.30
CA ASP A 134 -7.37 -15.53 17.81
C ASP A 134 -7.52 -16.76 18.70
N ARG A 135 -8.09 -16.58 19.90
CA ARG A 135 -8.15 -17.64 20.91
C ARG A 135 -8.81 -18.93 20.41
N GLU A 136 -9.87 -18.79 19.60
CA GLU A 136 -10.70 -19.90 19.15
C GLU A 136 -10.27 -20.46 17.79
N ASN A 137 -9.80 -19.60 16.89
CA ASN A 137 -9.55 -19.95 15.49
C ASN A 137 -8.06 -20.16 15.15
N ASN A 138 -7.15 -20.07 16.12
CA ASN A 138 -5.72 -20.21 15.87
C ASN A 138 -5.32 -21.70 15.67
N PRO A 139 -4.83 -22.10 14.49
CA PRO A 139 -4.49 -23.49 14.21
C PRO A 139 -3.23 -23.97 14.93
N LEU A 140 -2.32 -23.07 15.32
CA LEU A 140 -1.04 -23.40 15.94
C LEU A 140 -1.13 -23.46 17.48
N TRP A 141 -1.96 -22.59 18.09
CA TRP A 141 -2.06 -22.47 19.55
C TRP A 141 -3.51 -22.32 20.02
N PRO A 142 -4.28 -23.42 20.12
CA PRO A 142 -5.67 -23.35 20.53
C PRO A 142 -5.81 -22.82 21.97
N GLY A 143 -6.75 -21.92 22.19
CA GLY A 143 -7.07 -21.38 23.52
C GLY A 143 -6.13 -20.28 24.03
N LYS A 144 -5.05 -19.97 23.29
CA LYS A 144 -4.05 -18.97 23.67
C LYS A 144 -4.08 -17.78 22.72
N ASP A 145 -4.00 -16.59 23.32
CA ASP A 145 -3.91 -15.32 22.62
C ASP A 145 -2.58 -14.65 22.97
N ALA A 146 -1.85 -14.18 21.95
CA ALA A 146 -0.58 -13.48 22.13
C ALA A 146 -0.78 -12.06 22.69
N PHE A 147 -1.97 -11.46 22.52
CA PHE A 147 -2.28 -10.09 22.94
C PHE A 147 -3.51 -10.00 23.85
N PRO A 148 -3.47 -10.61 25.04
CA PRO A 148 -4.63 -10.66 25.94
C PRO A 148 -5.04 -9.25 26.40
N GLY A 149 -6.33 -8.93 26.29
CA GLY A 149 -6.91 -7.68 26.76
C GLY A 149 -6.57 -6.44 25.92
N GLN A 150 -5.82 -6.58 24.84
CA GLN A 150 -5.63 -5.52 23.84
C GLN A 150 -6.66 -5.67 22.71
N GLN A 151 -7.53 -4.67 22.57
CA GLN A 151 -8.49 -4.66 21.47
C GLN A 151 -7.76 -4.52 20.14
N THR A 152 -8.25 -5.25 19.15
CA THR A 152 -7.87 -4.98 17.77
C THR A 152 -8.64 -3.77 17.30
N ARG A 153 -7.92 -2.76 16.82
CA ARG A 153 -8.53 -1.62 16.15
C ARG A 153 -8.03 -1.63 14.72
N ALA A 154 -8.96 -1.68 13.77
CA ALA A 154 -8.59 -1.45 12.38
C ALA A 154 -8.24 0.03 12.21
N CYS A 155 -7.02 0.32 11.76
CA CYS A 155 -6.56 1.70 11.55
C CYS A 155 -7.30 2.41 10.41
N SER A 156 -7.96 1.67 9.52
CA SER A 156 -8.71 2.22 8.39
C SER A 156 -9.89 1.33 7.99
N ALA A 157 -10.87 1.92 7.30
CA ALA A 157 -11.99 1.16 6.74
C ALA A 157 -11.54 0.06 5.76
N LYS A 158 -10.39 0.24 5.09
CA LYS A 158 -9.77 -0.79 4.24
C LYS A 158 -9.38 -2.01 5.07
N PHE A 159 -8.68 -1.79 6.18
CA PHE A 159 -8.24 -2.88 7.05
C PHE A 159 -9.38 -3.53 7.83
N ALA A 160 -10.40 -2.76 8.22
CA ALA A 160 -11.60 -3.29 8.86
C ALA A 160 -12.38 -4.27 7.96
N ARG A 161 -12.32 -4.06 6.63
CA ARG A 161 -12.94 -4.96 5.65
C ARG A 161 -12.08 -6.18 5.33
N LYS A 162 -10.75 -6.01 5.27
CA LYS A 162 -9.82 -7.09 4.92
C LYS A 162 -9.60 -8.06 6.07
N TYR A 163 -9.59 -7.55 7.30
CA TYR A 163 -9.25 -8.32 8.48
C TYR A 163 -10.38 -8.28 9.50
N ASN A 164 -10.66 -9.43 10.12
CA ASN A 164 -11.63 -9.51 11.18
C ASN A 164 -11.15 -8.71 12.40
N VAL A 165 -11.96 -7.75 12.83
CA VAL A 165 -11.71 -6.99 14.05
C VAL A 165 -12.42 -7.73 15.18
N VAL A 166 -11.64 -8.38 16.04
CA VAL A 166 -12.17 -9.07 17.23
C VAL A 166 -12.21 -8.11 18.40
N ASP A 167 -13.39 -7.97 19.02
CA ASP A 167 -13.52 -7.24 20.27
C ASP A 167 -13.06 -8.11 21.44
N LYS A 168 -11.94 -7.71 22.04
CA LYS A 168 -11.30 -8.36 23.19
C LYS A 168 -11.63 -7.68 24.52
N SER A 169 -12.64 -6.81 24.55
CA SER A 169 -13.08 -6.10 25.77
C SER A 169 -13.38 -7.07 26.92
N LYS A 170 -13.94 -8.25 26.61
CA LYS A 170 -14.30 -9.30 27.56
C LYS A 170 -13.12 -10.16 28.00
N ASP A 171 -12.01 -10.16 27.26
CA ASP A 171 -10.85 -11.04 27.54
C ASP A 171 -10.08 -10.62 28.79
N LYS A 172 -10.15 -9.35 29.20
CA LYS A 172 -9.55 -8.88 30.48
C LYS A 172 -10.09 -9.66 31.68
N TYR A 173 -11.38 -10.01 31.67
CA TYR A 173 -12.00 -10.75 32.77
C TYR A 173 -11.52 -12.19 32.80
N ILE A 174 -11.34 -12.84 31.64
CA ILE A 174 -10.86 -14.23 31.59
C ILE A 174 -9.37 -14.30 31.95
N PHE A 175 -8.55 -13.35 31.54
CA PHE A 175 -7.14 -13.30 31.94
C PHE A 175 -6.98 -13.12 33.46
N ASN A 176 -7.74 -12.21 34.07
CA ASN A 176 -7.71 -11.99 35.51
C ASN A 176 -8.31 -13.15 36.31
N LEU A 177 -9.36 -13.79 35.80
CA LEU A 177 -9.97 -14.96 36.44
C LEU A 177 -8.99 -16.15 36.40
N ASN A 178 -8.40 -16.43 35.24
CA ASN A 178 -7.38 -17.50 35.10
C ASN A 178 -6.11 -17.23 35.92
N ARG A 179 -5.75 -15.95 36.12
CA ARG A 179 -4.61 -15.58 36.98
C ARG A 179 -4.93 -15.77 38.45
N LYS A 180 -6.15 -15.46 38.90
CA LYS A 180 -6.61 -15.74 40.26
C LYS A 180 -6.66 -17.24 40.53
N THR A 181 -7.29 -18.02 39.64
CA THR A 181 -7.34 -19.48 39.79
C THR A 181 -5.94 -20.10 39.77
N PHE A 182 -5.04 -19.62 38.92
CA PHE A 182 -3.64 -20.08 38.92
C PHE A 182 -2.95 -19.82 40.26
N PHE A 183 -3.07 -18.61 40.84
CA PHE A 183 -2.47 -18.34 42.15
C PHE A 183 -3.11 -19.13 43.27
N GLU A 184 -4.44 -19.32 43.23
CA GLU A 184 -5.19 -20.15 44.18
C GLU A 184 -4.69 -21.62 44.13
N GLU A 185 -4.56 -22.20 42.93
CA GLU A 185 -3.98 -23.53 42.72
C GLU A 185 -2.54 -23.64 43.25
N GLN A 186 -1.70 -22.62 43.00
CA GLN A 186 -0.33 -22.62 43.53
C GLN A 186 -0.30 -22.52 45.07
N THR A 187 -1.21 -21.74 45.67
CA THR A 187 -1.31 -21.65 47.14
C THR A 187 -1.79 -22.95 47.75
N GLU A 188 -2.79 -23.62 47.15
CA GLU A 188 -3.27 -24.92 47.61
C GLU A 188 -2.17 -25.99 47.52
N LEU A 189 -1.42 -26.03 46.42
CA LEU A 189 -0.26 -26.92 46.28
C LEU A 189 0.82 -26.63 47.33
N ALA A 190 1.12 -25.36 47.60
CA ALA A 190 2.08 -24.98 48.62
C ALA A 190 1.61 -25.37 50.04
N GLU A 191 0.31 -25.28 50.32
CA GLU A 191 -0.28 -25.72 51.59
C GLU A 191 -0.24 -27.25 51.73
N ILE A 192 -0.55 -27.99 50.67
CA ILE A 192 -0.43 -29.46 50.64
C ILE A 192 1.02 -29.87 50.91
N ILE A 193 1.98 -29.27 50.20
CA ILE A 193 3.42 -29.54 50.38
C ILE A 193 3.86 -29.21 51.81
N LYS A 194 3.46 -28.06 52.36
CA LYS A 194 3.74 -27.71 53.77
C LYS A 194 3.17 -28.76 54.72
N LYS A 195 1.90 -29.14 54.54
CA LYS A 195 1.22 -30.13 55.39
C LYS A 195 1.89 -31.50 55.33
N GLU A 196 2.45 -31.87 54.18
CA GLU A 196 3.21 -33.10 53.99
C GLU A 196 4.61 -33.04 54.63
N ILE A 197 5.28 -31.89 54.59
CA ILE A 197 6.55 -31.64 55.28
C ILE A 197 6.40 -31.69 56.81
N TYR A 198 5.34 -31.10 57.37
CA TYR A 198 5.09 -31.08 58.83
C TYR A 198 4.43 -32.36 59.38
N ARG A 199 4.17 -33.36 58.53
CA ARG A 199 3.61 -34.67 58.93
C ARG A 199 4.71 -35.72 59.17
N LYS A 200 5.97 -35.39 58.87
CA LYS A 200 7.17 -36.14 59.32
C LYS A 200 7.70 -35.55 60.62
#